data_AF-A0A7S2QAL6-F1
#
_entry.id   AF-A0A7S2QAL6-F1
#
_cell.length_a   1.000
_cell.length_b   1.000
_cell.length_c   1.000
_cell.angle_alpha   90.00
_cell.angle_beta   90.00
_cell.angle_gamma   90.00
#
_symmetry.space_group_name_H-M   'P 1'
#
loop_
_entity.id
_entity.type
_entity.pdbx_description
1 polymer ?
#
loop_
_entity_poly.entity_id
_entity_poly.type
_entity_poly.pdbx_seq_one_letter_code
_entity_poly.pdbx_strand_id
1 'polypeptide(L)'
;YDLGEIGGAITIGRAADDSDATHYSMHFGSGPSTLLQLVPGGMVTVATDPLVVLVPDDTLVPSGATYLLAYLYNPSGNGQTPAALALYDRALPAHTASSLVFYDDDLGRDEISGTVTIGAAADETLVSHYALYFALGAGGPVDLLLAVLPK
;
A
#
# COMPACT_ATOMS: atom_id res chain seq x y z
N TYR A 1 -4.15 -4.44 1.91
CA TYR A 1 -4.27 -3.25 2.75
C TYR A 1 -5.07 -2.23 2.00
N ASP A 2 -6.04 -1.63 2.67
CA ASP A 2 -6.84 -0.54 2.12
C ASP A 2 -6.02 0.75 2.12
N LEU A 3 -6.52 1.77 1.43
CA LEU A 3 -5.84 3.07 1.39
C LEU A 3 -5.79 3.68 2.79
N GLY A 4 -4.59 4.07 3.21
CA GLY A 4 -4.30 4.62 4.53
C GLY A 4 -3.90 3.59 5.57
N GLU A 5 -3.68 2.32 5.18
CA GLU A 5 -3.35 1.23 6.09
C GLU A 5 -2.09 0.48 5.65
N ILE A 6 -1.30 0.03 6.63
CA ILE A 6 -0.10 -0.77 6.39
C ILE A 6 -0.06 -1.99 7.30
N GLY A 7 0.75 -2.97 6.93
CA GLY A 7 1.05 -4.14 7.74
C GLY A 7 2.36 -4.78 7.32
N GLY A 8 2.78 -5.79 8.08
CA GLY A 8 3.94 -6.62 7.76
C GLY A 8 5.18 -6.32 8.59
N ALA A 9 6.33 -6.81 8.13
CA ALA A 9 7.59 -6.76 8.87
C ALA A 9 8.50 -5.65 8.32
N ILE A 10 8.97 -4.77 9.21
CA ILE A 10 10.01 -3.79 8.90
C ILE A 10 11.32 -4.27 9.52
N THR A 11 12.37 -4.38 8.72
CA THR A 11 13.72 -4.68 9.20
C THR A 11 14.50 -3.39 9.40
N ILE A 12 15.08 -3.20 10.57
CA ILE A 12 15.92 -2.06 10.90
C ILE A 12 17.38 -2.46 10.72
N GLY A 13 18.13 -1.63 9.97
CA GLY A 13 19.60 -1.74 9.94
C GLY A 13 20.17 -1.34 11.29
N ARG A 14 20.96 -2.22 11.91
CA ARG A 14 21.61 -1.93 13.19
C ARG A 14 22.57 -0.75 13.05
N ALA A 15 22.56 0.15 14.04
CA ALA A 15 23.52 1.24 14.12
C ALA A 15 24.96 0.71 14.29
N ALA A 16 25.96 1.50 13.89
CA ALA A 16 27.37 1.14 14.10
C ALA A 16 27.71 1.01 15.59
N ASP A 17 27.02 1.76 16.44
CA ASP A 17 27.09 1.69 17.89
C ASP A 17 25.69 1.93 18.47
N ASP A 18 25.21 0.98 19.27
CA ASP A 18 23.95 1.05 20.01
C ASP A 18 24.13 0.75 21.50
N SER A 19 25.35 0.86 22.04
CA SER A 19 25.68 0.50 23.44
C SER A 19 24.87 1.27 24.49
N ASP A 20 24.48 2.50 24.15
CA ASP A 20 23.76 3.41 25.04
C ASP A 20 22.24 3.32 24.87
N ALA A 21 21.77 2.45 23.98
CA ALA A 21 20.36 2.22 23.71
C ALA A 21 19.87 0.93 24.36
N THR A 22 18.61 0.93 24.79
CA THR A 22 17.92 -0.30 25.22
C THR A 22 17.03 -0.85 24.12
N HIS A 23 16.52 0.02 23.24
CA HIS A 23 15.63 -0.34 22.14
C HIS A 23 15.93 0.47 20.88
N TYR A 24 15.39 -0.01 19.76
CA TYR A 24 15.03 0.83 18.63
C TYR A 24 13.54 1.16 18.73
N SER A 25 13.18 2.44 18.57
CA SER A 25 11.80 2.92 18.56
C SER A 25 11.41 3.36 17.15
N MET A 26 10.33 2.80 16.61
CA MET A 26 9.81 3.07 15.27
C MET A 26 8.59 4.00 15.36
N HIS A 27 8.64 5.11 14.64
CA HIS A 27 7.61 6.15 14.62
C HIS A 27 7.20 6.48 13.19
N PHE A 28 5.94 6.85 13.00
CA PHE A 28 5.52 7.63 11.84
C PHE A 28 6.11 9.04 11.93
N GLY A 29 6.41 9.63 10.77
CA GLY A 29 6.90 11.01 10.65
C GLY A 29 6.35 11.72 9.43
N SER A 30 6.26 13.05 9.49
CA SER A 30 5.84 13.92 8.35
C SER A 30 7.00 14.41 7.50
N GLY A 31 8.22 13.97 7.84
CA GLY A 31 9.46 14.28 7.15
C GLY A 31 10.57 13.35 7.67
N PRO A 32 11.80 13.43 7.12
CA PRO A 32 12.89 12.52 7.47
C PRO A 32 13.39 12.66 8.92
N SER A 33 12.95 13.68 9.65
CA SER A 33 13.28 13.89 11.06
C SER A 33 12.12 14.47 11.88
N THR A 34 10.92 14.56 11.30
CA THR A 34 9.75 15.16 11.96
C THR A 34 8.88 14.05 12.52
N LEU A 35 9.01 13.79 13.82
CA LEU A 35 8.31 12.73 14.52
C LEU A 35 6.82 13.05 14.69
N LEU A 36 5.96 12.03 14.51
CA LEU A 36 4.52 12.12 14.76
C LEU A 36 4.08 11.18 15.89
N GLN A 37 4.04 9.88 15.61
CA GLN A 37 3.43 8.88 16.49
C GLN A 37 4.23 7.58 16.47
N LEU A 38 4.35 6.90 17.61
CA LEU A 38 4.89 5.56 17.70
C LEU A 38 4.07 4.57 16.84
N VAL A 39 4.74 3.74 16.06
CA VAL A 39 4.11 2.63 15.34
C VAL A 39 3.67 1.56 16.35
N PRO A 40 2.47 0.97 16.24
CA PRO A 40 2.05 -0.15 17.08
C PRO A 40 3.09 -1.29 17.05
N GLY A 41 3.55 -1.74 18.23
CA GLY A 41 4.63 -2.74 18.32
C GLY A 41 6.03 -2.21 17.96
N GLY A 42 6.18 -0.90 17.74
CA GLY A 42 7.39 -0.24 17.26
C GLY A 42 8.56 -0.18 18.23
N MET A 43 8.59 -0.99 19.29
CA MET A 43 9.70 -1.05 20.24
C MET A 43 10.36 -2.42 20.15
N VAL A 44 11.61 -2.47 19.69
CA VAL A 44 12.39 -3.70 19.60
C VAL A 44 13.68 -3.56 20.40
N THR A 45 14.00 -4.53 21.24
CA THR A 45 15.22 -4.47 22.08
C THR A 45 16.48 -4.50 21.23
N VAL A 46 17.54 -3.81 21.65
CA VAL A 46 18.85 -3.89 20.96
C VAL A 46 19.43 -5.31 20.97
N ALA A 47 18.96 -6.21 21.84
CA ALA A 47 19.39 -7.61 21.87
C ALA A 47 18.78 -8.48 20.76
N THR A 48 17.77 -7.99 20.04
CA THR A 48 17.09 -8.76 18.99
C THR A 48 17.94 -8.81 17.71
N ASP A 49 18.04 -9.99 17.09
CA ASP A 49 18.71 -10.18 15.80
C ASP A 49 17.94 -11.22 14.96
N PRO A 50 17.41 -10.87 13.78
CA PRO A 50 17.40 -9.53 13.17
C PRO A 50 16.49 -8.53 13.92
N LEU A 51 16.80 -7.23 13.82
CA LEU A 51 15.95 -6.17 14.36
C LEU A 51 14.69 -6.01 13.49
N VAL A 52 13.62 -6.71 13.85
CA VAL A 52 12.35 -6.69 13.11
C VAL A 52 11.25 -6.08 13.98
N VAL A 53 10.54 -5.10 13.40
CA VAL A 53 9.28 -4.56 13.93
C VAL A 53 8.13 -5.18 13.15
N LEU A 54 7.21 -5.84 13.85
CA LEU A 54 5.99 -6.36 13.26
C LEU A 54 4.91 -5.29 13.37
N VAL A 55 4.51 -4.75 12.24
CA VAL A 55 3.36 -3.85 12.12
C VAL A 55 2.12 -4.73 11.94
N PRO A 56 1.13 -4.66 12.86
CA PRO A 56 -0.12 -5.37 12.69
C PRO A 56 -0.76 -5.06 11.34
N ASP A 57 -1.45 -6.04 10.75
CA ASP A 57 -2.26 -5.78 9.56
C ASP A 57 -3.30 -4.68 9.85
N ASP A 58 -3.64 -3.94 8.80
CA ASP A 58 -4.62 -2.84 8.83
C ASP A 58 -4.26 -1.73 9.84
N THR A 59 -2.96 -1.51 10.07
CA THR A 59 -2.49 -0.39 10.90
C THR A 59 -2.70 0.93 10.16
N LEU A 60 -3.58 1.77 10.71
CA LEU A 60 -3.84 3.11 10.19
C LEU A 60 -2.58 3.99 10.18
N VAL A 61 -2.30 4.59 9.03
CA VAL A 61 -1.27 5.60 8.84
C VAL A 61 -1.81 6.95 9.35
N PRO A 62 -1.14 7.61 10.32
CA PRO A 62 -1.57 8.90 10.82
C PRO A 62 -1.61 9.96 9.71
N SER A 63 -2.56 10.89 9.78
CA SER A 63 -2.67 11.99 8.83
C SER A 63 -1.37 12.79 8.74
N GLY A 64 -0.88 13.02 7.52
CA GLY A 64 0.36 13.73 7.26
C GLY A 64 1.65 12.90 7.43
N ALA A 65 1.55 11.61 7.81
CA ALA A 65 2.71 10.73 7.84
C ALA A 65 3.17 10.39 6.41
N THR A 66 4.45 10.65 6.15
CA THR A 66 5.12 10.39 4.86
C THR A 66 6.44 9.63 5.05
N TYR A 67 6.84 9.35 6.28
CA TYR A 67 8.06 8.62 6.65
C TYR A 67 7.81 7.64 7.80
N LEU A 68 8.61 6.58 7.84
CA LEU A 68 8.89 5.76 9.01
C LEU A 68 10.28 6.14 9.55
N LEU A 69 10.38 6.34 10.86
CA LEU A 69 11.56 6.83 11.56
C LEU A 69 11.95 5.85 12.66
N ALA A 70 13.16 5.28 12.57
CA ALA A 70 13.72 4.43 13.61
C ALA A 70 14.78 5.21 14.41
N TYR A 71 14.57 5.35 15.71
CA TYR A 71 15.49 5.98 16.64
C TYR A 71 16.13 4.94 17.55
N LEU A 72 17.40 5.14 17.92
CA LEU A 72 17.92 4.57 19.16
C LEU A 72 17.14 5.15 20.33
N TYR A 73 16.77 4.31 21.29
CA TYR A 73 15.98 4.70 22.45
C TYR A 73 16.57 4.13 23.73
N ASN A 74 16.55 4.92 24.78
CA ASN A 74 16.78 4.48 26.15
C ASN A 74 15.77 5.18 27.09
N PRO A 75 15.76 4.89 28.41
CA PRO A 75 14.83 5.53 29.35
C PRO A 75 14.93 7.07 29.42
N SER A 76 16.00 7.68 28.90
CA SER A 76 16.13 9.13 28.79
C SER A 76 15.48 9.69 27.52
N GLY A 77 15.10 8.85 26.56
CA GLY A 77 14.34 9.22 25.36
C GLY A 77 14.92 8.69 24.06
N ASN A 78 14.46 9.27 22.95
CA ASN A 78 14.99 9.01 21.60
C ASN A 78 16.32 9.73 21.38
N GLY A 79 17.20 9.12 20.59
CA GLY A 79 18.37 9.76 20.03
C GLY A 79 18.01 10.94 19.12
N GLN A 80 19.02 11.73 18.73
CA GLN A 80 18.80 12.95 17.94
C GLN A 80 18.58 12.66 16.44
N THR A 81 19.13 11.57 15.93
CA THR A 81 19.12 11.27 14.49
C THR A 81 18.43 9.93 14.23
N PRO A 82 17.33 9.91 13.47
CA PRO A 82 16.70 8.66 13.05
C PRO A 82 17.35 8.10 11.79
N ALA A 83 17.18 6.79 11.58
CA ALA A 83 17.09 6.25 10.23
C ALA A 83 15.69 6.54 9.68
N ALA A 84 15.61 7.07 8.45
CA ALA A 84 14.36 7.48 7.84
C ALA A 84 14.09 6.72 6.55
N LEU A 85 12.84 6.27 6.38
CA LEU A 85 12.35 5.60 5.19
C LEU A 85 11.08 6.31 4.71
N ALA A 86 11.04 6.74 3.44
CA ALA A 86 9.82 7.29 2.87
C ALA A 86 8.72 6.23 2.86
N LEU A 87 7.54 6.60 3.36
CA LEU A 87 6.37 5.74 3.43
C LEU A 87 5.60 5.84 2.12
N TYR A 88 5.45 4.70 1.43
CA TYR A 88 4.64 4.58 0.23
C TYR A 88 3.53 3.57 0.50
N ASP A 89 2.30 4.08 0.62
CA ASP A 89 1.12 3.23 0.69
C ASP A 89 0.68 2.82 -0.72
N ARG A 90 0.68 1.52 -0.99
CA ARG A 90 0.22 0.94 -2.26
C ARG A 90 -1.06 0.15 -1.96
N ALA A 91 -2.20 0.79 -2.22
CA ALA A 91 -3.51 0.16 -2.11
C ALA A 91 -4.08 -0.24 -3.48
N LEU A 92 -5.01 -1.20 -3.48
CA LEU A 92 -5.78 -1.58 -4.66
C LEU A 92 -6.89 -0.54 -4.94
N PRO A 93 -7.31 -0.35 -6.20
CA PRO A 93 -8.47 0.48 -6.49
C PRO A 93 -9.73 -0.11 -5.83
N ALA A 94 -10.37 0.68 -4.96
CA ALA A 94 -11.56 0.24 -4.22
C ALA A 94 -12.88 0.43 -5.00
N HIS A 95 -12.87 1.26 -6.04
CA HIS A 95 -14.07 1.60 -6.81
C HIS A 95 -14.13 0.83 -8.14
N THR A 96 -15.27 0.21 -8.40
CA THR A 96 -15.54 -0.48 -9.67
C THR A 96 -15.93 0.51 -10.76
N ALA A 97 -15.80 0.10 -12.02
CA ALA A 97 -16.41 0.81 -13.15
C ALA A 97 -17.92 1.02 -12.91
N SER A 98 -18.43 2.19 -13.28
CA SER A 98 -19.83 2.55 -13.03
C SER A 98 -20.81 1.94 -14.03
N SER A 99 -20.34 1.59 -15.23
CA SER A 99 -21.12 0.89 -16.24
C SER A 99 -20.21 0.15 -17.23
N LEU A 100 -20.78 -0.83 -17.92
CA LEU A 100 -20.17 -1.50 -19.06
C LEU A 100 -21.24 -1.65 -20.14
N VAL A 101 -21.01 -1.05 -21.30
CA VAL A 101 -21.96 -1.06 -22.41
C VAL A 101 -21.23 -1.57 -23.65
N PHE A 102 -21.84 -2.52 -24.35
CA PHE A 102 -21.39 -3.04 -25.63
C PHE A 102 -22.60 -3.27 -26.52
N TYR A 103 -22.46 -2.89 -27.79
CA TYR A 103 -23.41 -3.23 -28.84
C TYR A 103 -22.65 -3.97 -29.93
N ASP A 104 -23.21 -5.08 -30.36
CA ASP A 104 -22.67 -5.83 -31.49
C ASP A 104 -23.12 -5.16 -32.78
N ASP A 105 -22.14 -4.66 -33.53
CA ASP A 105 -22.33 -4.03 -34.84
C ASP A 105 -22.20 -5.05 -35.98
N ASP A 106 -21.84 -6.31 -35.69
CA ASP A 106 -21.75 -7.39 -36.66
C ASP A 106 -23.06 -8.21 -36.75
N LEU A 107 -23.43 -8.62 -37.97
CA LEU A 107 -24.57 -9.49 -38.25
C LEU A 107 -24.15 -10.93 -38.59
N GLY A 108 -22.84 -11.18 -38.68
CA GLY A 108 -22.22 -12.49 -38.84
C GLY A 108 -22.53 -13.40 -37.66
N ARG A 109 -22.80 -14.67 -37.95
CA ARG A 109 -23.00 -15.67 -36.89
C ARG A 109 -21.65 -15.93 -36.21
N ASP A 110 -21.64 -15.92 -34.88
CA ASP A 110 -20.48 -16.22 -34.02
C ASP A 110 -19.32 -15.21 -34.13
N GLU A 111 -19.59 -14.03 -34.68
CA GLU A 111 -18.65 -12.91 -34.76
C GLU A 111 -19.22 -11.76 -33.95
N ILE A 112 -18.35 -10.98 -33.31
CA ILE A 112 -18.74 -9.76 -32.60
C ILE A 112 -17.85 -8.61 -33.06
N SER A 113 -18.43 -7.45 -33.27
CA SER A 113 -17.70 -6.22 -33.51
C SER A 113 -18.39 -5.05 -32.83
N GLY A 114 -17.68 -3.94 -32.61
CA GLY A 114 -18.27 -2.74 -32.05
C GLY A 114 -17.44 -2.16 -30.92
N THR A 115 -18.02 -1.15 -30.27
CA THR A 115 -17.32 -0.38 -29.24
C THR A 115 -17.81 -0.77 -27.85
N VAL A 116 -16.85 -1.14 -27.00
CA VAL A 116 -17.10 -1.27 -25.56
C VAL A 116 -16.88 0.08 -24.89
N THR A 117 -17.89 0.56 -24.18
CA THR A 117 -17.81 1.79 -23.37
C THR A 117 -17.78 1.41 -21.90
N ILE A 118 -16.76 1.86 -21.18
CA ILE A 118 -16.59 1.67 -19.74
C ILE A 118 -16.93 2.99 -19.06
N GLY A 119 -17.85 2.97 -18.10
CA GLY A 119 -18.11 4.11 -17.24
C GLY A 119 -17.01 4.21 -16.18
N ALA A 120 -16.42 5.40 -16.04
CA ALA A 120 -15.42 5.70 -15.01
C ALA A 120 -15.92 5.31 -13.61
N ALA A 121 -15.01 4.85 -12.76
CA ALA A 121 -15.28 4.57 -11.37
C ALA A 121 -15.62 5.86 -10.61
N ALA A 122 -16.30 5.73 -9.48
CA ALA A 122 -16.66 6.89 -8.65
C ALA A 122 -15.42 7.67 -8.14
N ASP A 123 -14.29 6.98 -7.97
CA ASP A 123 -12.98 7.57 -7.71
C ASP A 123 -11.90 6.72 -8.40
N GLU A 124 -11.07 7.37 -9.23
CA GLU A 124 -10.01 6.76 -10.03
C GLU A 124 -8.60 7.11 -9.52
N THR A 125 -8.49 7.66 -8.30
CA THR A 125 -7.20 8.06 -7.70
C THR A 125 -6.19 6.91 -7.71
N LEU A 126 -6.66 5.69 -7.42
CA LEU A 126 -5.86 4.47 -7.43
C LEU A 126 -5.99 3.64 -8.72
N VAL A 127 -6.95 3.97 -9.58
CA VAL A 127 -7.13 3.28 -10.87
C VAL A 127 -6.02 3.74 -11.82
N SER A 128 -5.34 2.78 -12.46
CA SER A 128 -4.42 3.07 -13.56
C SER A 128 -4.98 2.61 -14.90
N HIS A 129 -5.68 1.48 -14.90
CA HIS A 129 -6.26 0.86 -16.07
C HIS A 129 -7.56 0.12 -15.72
N TYR A 130 -8.40 -0.06 -16.73
CA TYR A 130 -9.49 -1.02 -16.74
C TYR A 130 -9.08 -2.26 -17.54
N ALA A 131 -9.24 -3.43 -16.95
CA ALA A 131 -9.01 -4.71 -17.63
C ALA A 131 -10.37 -5.32 -18.03
N LEU A 132 -10.52 -5.63 -19.32
CA LEU A 132 -11.74 -6.18 -19.90
C LEU A 132 -11.50 -7.64 -20.26
N TYR A 133 -12.41 -8.52 -19.84
CA TYR A 133 -12.32 -9.97 -20.02
C TYR A 133 -13.60 -10.51 -20.67
N PHE A 134 -13.47 -11.62 -21.40
CA PHE A 134 -14.63 -12.44 -21.75
C PHE A 134 -15.06 -13.31 -20.56
N ALA A 135 -16.36 -13.61 -20.45
CA ALA A 135 -16.92 -14.47 -19.42
C ALA A 135 -17.84 -15.54 -20.03
N LEU A 136 -17.81 -16.77 -19.50
CA LEU A 136 -18.67 -17.89 -19.94
C LEU A 136 -20.03 -17.89 -19.23
N GLY A 137 -20.35 -16.83 -18.48
CA GLY A 137 -21.61 -16.65 -17.75
C GLY A 137 -21.48 -15.61 -16.64
N ALA A 138 -22.54 -15.42 -15.86
CA ALA A 138 -22.58 -14.44 -14.76
C ALA A 138 -21.62 -14.73 -13.58
N GLY A 139 -20.89 -15.87 -13.62
CA GLY A 139 -20.07 -16.39 -12.51
C GLY A 139 -18.60 -16.00 -12.50
N GLY A 140 -18.12 -15.21 -13.48
CA GLY A 140 -16.75 -14.68 -13.48
C GLY A 140 -16.06 -14.75 -14.84
N PRO A 141 -14.93 -14.05 -14.98
CA PRO A 141 -14.16 -14.03 -16.21
C PRO A 141 -13.65 -15.43 -16.54
N VAL A 142 -13.64 -15.72 -17.82
CA VAL A 142 -12.77 -16.74 -18.39
C VAL A 142 -11.45 -16.02 -18.57
N ASP A 143 -10.33 -16.69 -18.35
CA ASP A 143 -8.99 -16.11 -18.31
C ASP A 143 -8.49 -15.51 -19.65
N LEU A 144 -9.41 -15.11 -20.53
CA LEU A 144 -9.17 -14.45 -21.80
C LEU A 144 -9.35 -12.93 -21.64
N LEU A 145 -8.22 -12.27 -21.40
CA LEU A 145 -8.09 -10.81 -21.43
C LEU A 145 -8.32 -10.29 -22.85
N LEU A 146 -9.34 -9.44 -23.01
CA LEU A 146 -9.64 -8.78 -24.28
C LEU A 146 -8.79 -7.53 -24.46
N ALA A 147 -8.75 -6.66 -23.44
CA ALA A 147 -8.01 -5.41 -23.51
C ALA A 147 -7.67 -4.86 -22.11
N VAL A 148 -6.62 -4.04 -22.07
CA VAL A 148 -6.29 -3.18 -20.92
C VAL A 148 -6.31 -1.75 -21.42
N LEU A 149 -7.19 -0.95 -20.85
CA LEU A 149 -7.41 0.44 -21.24
C LEU A 149 -6.89 1.36 -20.14
N PRO A 150 -6.09 2.38 -20.44
CA PRO A 150 -5.77 3.40 -19.44
C PRO A 150 -7.06 4.10 -19.01
N LYS A 151 -7.07 4.61 -17.77
CA LYS A 151 -8.08 5.62 -17.40
C LYS A 151 -7.94 6.87 -18.27
#